data_AF-A0A956APW5-F1
#
_entry.id   AF-A0A956APW5-F1
#
_cell.length_a   1.000
_cell.length_b   1.000
_cell.length_c   1.000
_cell.angle_alpha   90.00
_cell.angle_beta   90.00
_cell.angle_gamma   90.00
#
_symmetry.space_group_name_H-M   'P 1'
#
loop_
_entity.id
_entity.type
_entity.pdbx_description
1 polymer ?
#
loop_
_entity_poly.entity_id
_entity_poly.type
_entity_poly.pdbx_seq_one_letter_code
_entity_poly.pdbx_strand_id
1 'polypeptide(L)'
;MFSRALKSILGSKHEREVKKLQPMVNAIGQLEPKMQKLSDADLRARTADFKQKLANGAPLDDLLIPAFATVREAGKRVLGMRHYDVQMIGGIVLHQGKIAEMRTGEGKTLVATLPCYLNA
;
A
#
# COMPACT_ATOMS: atom_id res chain seq x y z
N MET A 1 25.59 8.56 27.83
CA MET A 1 24.17 8.47 28.25
C MET A 1 23.25 9.42 27.46
N PHE A 2 23.70 10.62 27.08
CA PHE A 2 22.91 11.60 26.29
C PHE A 2 22.36 11.08 24.95
N SER A 3 23.13 10.25 24.23
CA SER A 3 22.75 9.70 22.92
C SER A 3 21.63 8.65 22.95
N ARG A 4 21.45 7.94 24.08
CA ARG A 4 20.36 6.95 24.27
C ARG A 4 19.02 7.65 24.54
N ALA A 5 19.05 8.72 25.34
CA ALA A 5 17.87 9.55 25.63
C ALA A 5 17.37 10.30 24.38
N LEU A 6 18.27 10.84 23.55
CA LEU A 6 17.88 11.46 22.28
C LEU A 6 17.26 10.46 21.29
N LYS A 7 17.76 9.22 21.24
CA LYS A 7 17.19 8.14 20.40
C LYS A 7 15.83 7.66 20.89
N SER A 8 15.58 7.60 22.19
CA SER A 8 14.25 7.19 22.70
C SER A 8 13.17 8.24 22.45
N ILE A 9 13.55 9.52 22.34
CA ILE A 9 12.62 10.63 22.07
C ILE A 9 12.40 10.84 20.56
N LEU A 10 13.43 10.65 19.73
CA LEU A 10 13.36 10.92 18.29
C LEU A 10 13.13 9.65 17.43
N GLY A 11 13.12 8.46 18.03
CA GLY A 11 12.98 7.18 17.33
C GLY A 11 14.20 6.80 16.47
N SER A 12 14.23 5.53 16.04
CA SER A 12 15.27 5.01 15.14
C SER A 12 15.13 5.57 13.71
N LYS A 13 16.19 5.44 12.89
CA LYS A 13 16.13 5.84 11.47
C LYS A 13 15.00 5.09 10.74
N HIS A 14 14.84 3.80 11.03
CA HIS A 14 13.80 2.95 10.44
C HIS A 14 12.40 3.39 10.87
N GLU A 15 12.18 3.67 12.15
CA GLU A 15 10.89 4.20 12.62
C GLU A 15 10.51 5.51 11.93
N ARG A 16 11.48 6.40 11.70
CA ARG A 16 11.22 7.65 10.97
C ARG A 16 10.86 7.41 9.52
N GLU A 17 11.56 6.50 8.84
CA GLU A 17 11.24 6.12 7.45
C GLU A 17 9.84 5.51 7.35
N VAL A 18 9.48 4.61 8.27
CA VAL A 18 8.13 4.03 8.34
C VAL A 18 7.09 5.12 8.60
N LYS A 19 7.35 6.04 9.53
CA LYS A 19 6.44 7.14 9.85
C LYS A 19 6.19 8.09 8.66
N LYS A 20 7.18 8.27 7.78
CA LYS A 20 7.01 9.05 6.54
C LYS A 20 6.04 8.42 5.55
N LEU A 21 5.78 7.11 5.64
CA LEU A 21 4.83 6.40 4.77
C LEU A 21 3.39 6.50 5.29
N GLN A 22 3.18 6.87 6.55
CA GLN A 22 1.85 6.94 7.16
C GLN A 22 0.87 7.84 6.40
N PRO A 23 1.25 9.02 5.86
CA PRO A 23 0.35 9.83 5.03
C PRO A 23 -0.18 9.08 3.81
N MET A 24 0.65 8.27 3.13
CA MET A 24 0.23 7.47 1.98
C MET A 24 -0.73 6.36 2.41
N VAL A 25 -0.46 5.68 3.52
CA VAL A 25 -1.36 4.66 4.09
C VAL A 25 -2.72 5.27 4.44
N ASN A 26 -2.72 6.46 5.05
CA ASN A 26 -3.95 7.19 5.37
C ASN A 26 -4.72 7.56 4.10
N ALA A 27 -4.03 8.03 3.05
CA ALA A 27 -4.66 8.35 1.78
C ALA A 27 -5.27 7.12 1.09
N ILE A 28 -4.61 5.95 1.16
CA ILE A 28 -5.18 4.67 0.72
C ILE A 28 -6.45 4.35 1.53
N GLY A 29 -6.40 4.49 2.85
CA GLY A 29 -7.54 4.25 3.74
C GLY A 29 -8.73 5.17 3.46
N GLN A 30 -8.49 6.43 3.12
CA GLN A 30 -9.54 7.39 2.77
C GLN A 30 -10.30 7.02 1.48
N LEU A 31 -9.70 6.21 0.60
CA LEU A 31 -10.38 5.70 -0.60
C LEU A 31 -11.24 4.47 -0.33
N GLU A 32 -11.10 3.80 0.82
CA GLU A 32 -11.81 2.56 1.13
C GLU A 32 -13.35 2.70 1.04
N PRO A 33 -14.00 3.76 1.58
CA PRO A 33 -15.45 3.92 1.43
C PRO A 33 -15.90 4.10 -0.02
N LYS A 34 -15.02 4.61 -0.90
CA LYS A 34 -15.31 4.70 -2.34
C LYS A 34 -15.18 3.33 -3.00
N MET A 35 -14.16 2.54 -2.65
CA MET A 35 -13.97 1.19 -3.21
C MET A 35 -15.09 0.24 -2.81
N GLN A 36 -15.54 0.31 -1.55
CA GLN A 36 -16.65 -0.51 -1.03
C GLN A 36 -17.97 -0.30 -1.77
N LYS A 37 -18.20 0.90 -2.32
CA LYS A 37 -19.41 1.23 -3.08
C LYS A 37 -19.40 0.72 -4.53
N LEU A 38 -18.25 0.30 -5.04
CA LEU A 38 -18.14 -0.20 -6.41
C LEU A 38 -18.75 -1.59 -6.54
N SER A 39 -19.38 -1.89 -7.67
CA SER A 39 -19.68 -3.28 -8.02
C SER A 39 -18.39 -4.04 -8.34
N ASP A 40 -18.45 -5.37 -8.42
CA ASP A 40 -17.30 -6.17 -8.83
C ASP A 40 -16.85 -5.86 -10.26
N ALA A 41 -17.80 -5.50 -11.14
CA ALA A 41 -17.50 -5.06 -12.50
C ALA A 41 -16.75 -3.72 -12.50
N ASP A 42 -17.22 -2.75 -11.71
CA ASP A 42 -16.58 -1.44 -11.62
C ASP A 42 -15.19 -1.53 -10.96
N LEU A 43 -15.04 -2.37 -9.94
CA LEU A 43 -13.74 -2.59 -9.29
C LEU A 43 -12.73 -3.21 -10.27
N ARG A 44 -13.16 -4.15 -11.13
CA ARG A 44 -12.32 -4.70 -12.21
C ARG A 44 -11.99 -3.66 -13.27
N ALA A 45 -12.96 -2.84 -13.67
CA ALA A 45 -12.81 -1.82 -14.72
C ALA A 45 -11.70 -0.80 -14.39
N ARG A 46 -11.45 -0.51 -13.11
CA ARG A 46 -10.34 0.37 -12.67
C ARG A 46 -8.98 -0.03 -13.25
N THR A 47 -8.76 -1.33 -13.50
CA THR A 47 -7.50 -1.79 -14.13
C THR A 47 -7.33 -1.22 -15.53
N ALA A 48 -8.40 -1.18 -16.31
CA ALA A 48 -8.37 -0.56 -17.65
C ALA A 48 -8.12 0.95 -17.54
N ASP A 49 -8.77 1.63 -16.59
CA ASP A 49 -8.58 3.07 -16.34
C ASP A 49 -7.12 3.39 -15.98
N PHE A 50 -6.50 2.58 -15.12
CA PHE A 50 -5.09 2.75 -14.72
C PHE A 50 -4.15 2.54 -15.90
N LYS A 51 -4.35 1.48 -16.70
CA LYS A 51 -3.57 1.24 -17.91
C LYS A 51 -3.70 2.39 -18.91
N GLN A 52 -4.90 2.95 -19.06
CA GLN A 52 -5.11 4.10 -19.93
C GLN A 52 -4.40 5.36 -19.41
N LYS A 53 -4.42 5.61 -18.09
CA LYS A 53 -3.65 6.72 -17.50
C LYS A 53 -2.15 6.59 -17.74
N LEU A 54 -1.60 5.38 -17.60
CA LEU A 54 -0.18 5.11 -17.90
C LEU A 54 0.12 5.32 -19.39
N ALA A 55 -0.75 4.82 -20.28
CA ALA A 55 -0.61 5.04 -21.72
C ALA A 55 -0.65 6.52 -22.11
N ASN A 56 -1.38 7.33 -21.34
CA ASN A 56 -1.43 8.79 -21.48
C ASN A 56 -0.27 9.53 -20.80
N GLY A 57 0.72 8.81 -20.24
CA GLY A 57 1.94 9.38 -19.68
C GLY A 57 1.90 9.69 -18.18
N ALA A 58 0.90 9.21 -17.45
CA ALA A 58 0.88 9.36 -15.99
C ALA A 58 2.08 8.60 -15.35
N PRO A 59 2.79 9.20 -14.39
CA PRO A 59 3.76 8.49 -13.56
C PRO A 59 3.13 7.30 -12.85
N LEU A 60 3.89 6.20 -12.71
CA LEU A 60 3.41 5.00 -12.02
C LEU A 60 3.06 5.28 -10.54
N ASP A 61 3.89 6.08 -9.88
CA ASP A 61 3.74 6.42 -8.46
C ASP A 61 2.44 7.19 -8.18
N ASP A 62 1.92 7.93 -9.16
CA ASP A 62 0.62 8.63 -9.04
C ASP A 62 -0.54 7.64 -8.92
N LEU A 63 -0.36 6.41 -9.39
CA LEU A 63 -1.35 5.34 -9.32
C LEU A 63 -1.24 4.48 -8.07
N LEU A 64 -0.18 4.63 -7.26
CA LEU A 64 0.04 3.80 -6.08
C LEU A 64 -1.15 3.79 -5.14
N ILE A 65 -1.60 4.98 -4.71
CA ILE A 65 -2.71 5.12 -3.76
C ILE A 65 -4.01 4.49 -4.30
N PRO A 66 -4.50 4.88 -5.50
CA PRO A 66 -5.74 4.29 -6.03
C PRO A 66 -5.61 2.82 -6.39
N ALA A 67 -4.43 2.33 -6.81
CA ALA A 67 -4.20 0.91 -7.09
C ALA A 67 -4.21 0.07 -5.80
N PHE A 68 -3.50 0.50 -4.75
CA PHE A 68 -3.44 -0.23 -3.48
C PHE A 68 -4.81 -0.26 -2.78
N ALA A 69 -5.61 0.81 -2.89
CA ALA A 69 -7.00 0.81 -2.42
C ALA A 69 -7.86 -0.21 -3.18
N THR A 70 -7.66 -0.34 -4.49
CA THR A 70 -8.36 -1.31 -5.34
C THR A 70 -8.01 -2.75 -4.92
N VAL A 71 -6.72 -3.04 -4.74
CA VAL A 71 -6.23 -4.36 -4.32
C VAL A 71 -6.69 -4.71 -2.90
N ARG A 72 -6.74 -3.74 -1.97
CA ARG A 72 -7.29 -3.94 -0.61
C ARG A 72 -8.73 -4.44 -0.66
N GLU A 73 -9.56 -3.78 -1.47
CA GLU A 73 -10.96 -4.15 -1.62
C GLU A 73 -11.10 -5.50 -2.32
N ALA A 74 -10.29 -5.76 -3.36
CA ALA A 74 -10.27 -7.07 -4.02
C ALA A 74 -9.87 -8.21 -3.06
N GLY A 75 -8.86 -8.00 -2.21
CA GLY A 75 -8.45 -8.95 -1.18
C GLY A 75 -9.57 -9.23 -0.17
N LYS A 76 -10.29 -8.19 0.26
CA LYS A 76 -11.46 -8.32 1.14
C LYS A 76 -12.58 -9.14 0.48
N ARG A 77 -12.91 -8.87 -0.79
CA ARG A 77 -14.01 -9.55 -1.50
C ARG A 77 -13.69 -10.99 -1.87
N VAL A 78 -12.49 -11.24 -2.39
CA VAL A 78 -12.11 -12.54 -2.98
C VAL A 78 -11.57 -13.49 -1.92
N LEU A 79 -10.77 -12.99 -0.97
CA LEU A 79 -10.08 -13.81 0.02
C LEU A 79 -10.66 -13.65 1.43
N GLY A 80 -11.60 -12.73 1.65
CA GLY A 80 -12.06 -12.37 2.98
C GLY A 80 -10.99 -11.62 3.80
N MET A 81 -9.91 -11.16 3.18
CA MET A 81 -8.74 -10.60 3.87
C MET A 81 -8.56 -9.13 3.48
N ARG A 82 -8.93 -8.23 4.39
CA ARG A 82 -8.60 -6.81 4.26
C ARG A 82 -7.16 -6.58 4.68
N HIS A 83 -6.34 -6.01 3.78
CA HIS A 83 -4.97 -5.63 4.13
C HIS A 83 -4.92 -4.67 5.32
N TYR A 84 -4.11 -5.00 6.33
CA TYR A 84 -3.77 -4.12 7.43
C TYR A 84 -2.84 -2.98 7.00
N ASP A 85 -2.72 -1.95 7.84
CA ASP A 85 -1.90 -0.77 7.52
C ASP A 85 -0.41 -1.11 7.47
N VAL A 86 0.07 -2.02 8.33
CA VAL A 86 1.45 -2.53 8.25
C VAL A 86 1.72 -3.28 6.94
N GLN A 87 0.71 -3.93 6.36
CA GLN A 87 0.84 -4.59 5.07
C GLN A 87 0.90 -3.58 3.92
N MET A 88 0.19 -2.45 4.02
CA MET A 88 0.32 -1.34 3.07
C MET A 88 1.71 -0.75 3.09
N ILE A 89 2.28 -0.54 4.28
CA ILE A 89 3.67 -0.10 4.44
C ILE A 89 4.61 -1.08 3.75
N GLY A 90 4.45 -2.39 4.00
CA GLY A 90 5.25 -3.43 3.33
C GLY A 90 5.15 -3.35 1.80
N GLY A 91 3.94 -3.20 1.25
CA GLY A 91 3.72 -3.08 -0.19
C GLY A 91 4.38 -1.84 -0.80
N ILE A 92 4.31 -0.70 -0.11
CA ILE A 92 4.94 0.56 -0.54
C ILE A 92 6.47 0.40 -0.54
N VAL A 93 7.03 -0.19 0.51
CA VAL A 93 8.48 -0.45 0.62
C VAL A 93 8.97 -1.36 -0.51
N LEU A 94 8.22 -2.42 -0.83
CA LEU A 94 8.55 -3.32 -1.94
C LEU A 94 8.51 -2.61 -3.30
N HIS A 95 7.48 -1.78 -3.56
CA HIS A 95 7.43 -0.99 -4.80
C HIS A 95 8.57 0.03 -4.90
N GLN A 96 9.02 0.60 -3.78
CA GLN A 96 10.22 1.46 -3.74
C GLN A 96 11.55 0.70 -4.00
N GLY A 97 11.50 -0.59 -4.34
CA GLY A 97 12.69 -1.42 -4.60
C GLY A 97 13.49 -1.75 -3.34
N LYS A 98 12.88 -1.68 -2.16
CA LYS A 98 13.51 -1.95 -0.86
C LYS A 98 13.05 -3.28 -0.28
N ILE A 99 13.80 -3.77 0.71
CA ILE A 99 13.42 -4.97 1.48
C ILE A 99 12.44 -4.60 2.58
N ALA A 100 11.25 -5.20 2.55
CA ALA A 100 10.26 -5.09 3.63
C ALA A 100 10.45 -6.25 4.63
N GLU A 101 11.03 -5.95 5.80
CA GLU A 101 11.14 -6.92 6.90
C GLU A 101 9.80 -7.04 7.62
N MET A 102 9.24 -8.25 7.64
CA MET A 102 7.94 -8.57 8.22
C MET A 102 7.97 -9.91 8.93
N ARG A 103 7.36 -10.01 10.11
CA ARG A 103 7.31 -11.24 10.90
C ARG A 103 6.49 -12.33 10.19
N THR A 104 6.73 -13.58 10.54
CA THR A 104 5.89 -14.69 10.07
C THR A 104 4.47 -14.52 10.60
N GLY A 105 3.47 -14.76 9.75
CA GLY A 105 2.06 -14.52 10.07
C GLY A 105 1.54 -13.13 9.69
N GLU A 106 2.41 -12.16 9.34
CA GLU A 106 1.97 -10.81 8.90
C GLU A 106 1.41 -10.77 7.46
N GLY A 107 1.22 -11.93 6.82
CA GLY A 107 0.59 -12.02 5.50
C GLY A 107 1.46 -11.55 4.33
N LYS A 108 2.76 -11.89 4.33
CA LYS A 108 3.72 -11.52 3.27
C LYS A 108 3.23 -11.84 1.83
N THR A 109 2.56 -12.96 1.63
CA THR A 109 1.98 -13.33 0.33
C THR A 109 0.88 -12.37 -0.10
N LEU A 110 0.01 -11.96 0.82
CA LEU A 110 -1.03 -10.97 0.57
C LEU A 110 -0.42 -9.58 0.33
N VAL A 111 0.67 -9.24 1.02
CA VAL A 111 1.39 -7.97 0.79
C VAL A 111 1.95 -7.89 -0.63
N ALA A 112 2.51 -8.98 -1.14
CA ALA A 112 3.12 -9.03 -2.47
C ALA A 112 2.12 -8.70 -3.61
N THR A 113 0.82 -8.92 -3.40
CA THR A 113 -0.18 -8.60 -4.43
C THR A 113 -0.27 -7.09 -4.72
N LEU A 114 0.05 -6.23 -3.75
CA LEU A 114 0.00 -4.78 -3.87
C LEU A 114 1.01 -4.25 -4.92
N PRO A 115 2.34 -4.43 -4.73
CA PRO A 115 3.31 -4.00 -5.71
C PRO A 115 3.23 -4.85 -6.99
N CYS A 116 2.91 -6.15 -6.94
CA CYS A 116 2.76 -6.93 -8.17
C CYS A 116 1.66 -6.37 -9.07
N TYR A 117 0.51 -5.96 -8.52
CA TYR A 117 -0.56 -5.35 -9.31
C TYR A 117 -0.17 -3.98 -9.86
N LEU A 118 0.48 -3.13 -9.06
CA LEU A 118 0.85 -1.78 -9.49
C LEU A 118 1.87 -1.82 -10.64
N ASN A 119 2.86 -2.71 -10.60
CA ASN A 119 3.97 -2.73 -11.56
C ASN A 119 3.75 -3.67 -12.78
N ALA A 120 2.57 -4.31 -12.92
CA ALA A 120 2.26 -5.30 -13.96
C ALA A 120 1.56 -4.74 -15.21
#